data_AF-A0A8J8K6F9-F1
#
_entry.id   AF-A0A8J8K6F9-F1
#
_cell.length_a   1.000
_cell.length_b   1.000
_cell.length_c   1.000
_cell.angle_alpha   90.00
_cell.angle_beta   90.00
_cell.angle_gamma   90.00
#
_symmetry.space_group_name_H-M   'P 1'
#
loop_
_entity.id
_entity.type
_entity.pdbx_description
1 polymer ?
#
loop_
_entity_poly.entity_id
_entity_poly.type
_entity_poly.pdbx_seq_one_letter_code
_entity_poly.pdbx_strand_id
1 'polypeptide(L)' 'MIKIGNIELPEFPLVLAPMEDVSDPPYRRLCNMHGADMMYYEFIF' A
#
# COMPACT_ATOMS: atom_id res chain seq x y z
N MET A 1 3.74 -14.72 10.51
CA MET A 1 3.15 -13.36 10.57
C MET A 1 4.25 -12.34 10.34
N ILE A 2 4.04 -11.43 9.40
CA ILE A 2 5.00 -10.35 9.07
C ILE A 2 4.66 -9.14 9.94
N LYS A 3 5.68 -8.50 10.51
CA LYS A 3 5.52 -7.33 11.38
C LYS A 3 6.44 -6.20 10.94
N ILE A 4 5.88 -5.00 10.77
CA ILE A 4 6.61 -3.77 10.43
C ILE A 4 6.42 -2.78 11.58
N GLY A 5 7.40 -2.71 12.48
CA GLY A 5 7.28 -1.94 13.73
C GLY A 5 6.09 -2.43 14.57
N ASN A 6 5.08 -1.58 14.72
CA ASN A 6 3.85 -1.89 15.47
C ASN A 6 2.70 -2.39 14.59
N ILE A 7 2.91 -2.51 13.28
CA ILE A 7 1.90 -2.96 12.31
C ILE A 7 2.04 -4.46 12.10
N GLU A 8 0.95 -5.21 12.29
CA GLU A 8 0.87 -6.63 12.00
C GLU A 8 0.18 -6.85 10.67
N LEU A 9 0.85 -7.55 9.77
CA LEU A 9 0.36 -7.88 8.44
C LEU A 9 -0.17 -9.32 8.39
N PRO A 10 -1.15 -9.61 7.51
CA PRO A 10 -1.66 -10.95 7.31
C PRO A 10 -0.55 -11.90 6.80
N GLU A 11 -0.85 -13.20 6.76
CA GLU A 11 0.12 -14.22 6.34
C GLU A 11 0.61 -14.03 4.90
N PHE A 12 -0.26 -13.51 4.02
CA PHE A 12 0.04 -13.18 2.63
C PHE A 12 -0.32 -11.72 2.35
N PRO A 13 0.52 -10.75 2.71
CA PRO A 13 0.20 -9.35 2.52
C PRO A 13 0.31 -8.93 1.06
N LEU A 14 -0.73 -8.28 0.54
CA LEU A 14 -0.71 -7.60 -0.74
C LEU A 14 -0.33 -6.14 -0.52
N VAL A 15 0.86 -5.77 -0.99
CA VAL A 15 1.43 -4.43 -0.77
C VAL A 15 1.46 -3.66 -2.09
N LEU A 16 0.90 -2.46 -2.11
CA LEU A 16 1.00 -1.56 -3.24
C LEU A 16 2.30 -0.75 -3.18
N ALA A 17 3.19 -0.98 -4.14
CA ALA A 17 4.44 -0.24 -4.29
C ALA A 17 4.19 1.22 -4.74
N PRO A 18 5.07 2.16 -4.35
CA PRO A 18 5.04 3.51 -4.91
C PRO A 18 5.51 3.45 -6.36
N MET A 19 4.70 4.01 -7.27
CA MET A 19 5.00 4.09 -8.70
C MET A 19 4.63 5.50 -9.13
N GLU A 20 5.64 6.32 -9.44
CA GLU A 20 5.47 7.73 -9.83
C GLU A 20 4.49 7.85 -11.01
N ASP A 21 3.58 8.83 -10.92
CA ASP A 21 2.51 9.12 -11.88
C ASP A 21 1.48 7.99 -12.08
N VAL A 22 1.56 6.91 -11.31
CA VAL A 22 0.63 5.76 -11.35
C VAL A 22 -0.12 5.64 -10.03
N SER A 23 0.57 5.77 -8.90
CA SER A 23 0.01 5.58 -7.55
C SER A 23 -0.63 6.86 -7.01
N ASP A 24 -1.41 7.54 -7.86
CA ASP A 24 -2.13 8.77 -7.53
C ASP A 24 -3.26 8.53 -6.49
N PRO A 25 -3.88 9.58 -5.92
CA PRO A 25 -4.96 9.42 -4.94
C PRO A 25 -6.14 8.52 -5.40
N PRO A 26 -6.70 8.66 -6.63
CA PRO A 26 -7.79 7.79 -7.06
C PRO A 26 -7.35 6.33 -7.27
N TYR A 27 -6.17 6.05 -7.84
CA TYR A 27 -5.67 4.69 -8.02
C TYR A 27 -5.44 4.00 -6.66
N ARG A 28 -4.89 4.71 -5.68
CA ARG A 28 -4.71 4.15 -4.33
C ARG A 28 -6.04 3.87 -3.63
N ARG A 29 -7.05 4.72 -3.83
CA ARG A 29 -8.41 4.46 -3.32
C ARG A 29 -8.97 3.17 -3.92
N LEU A 30 -8.78 2.96 -5.22
CA LEU A 30 -9.18 1.74 -5.91
C LEU A 30 -8.47 0.51 -5.31
N CYS A 31 -7.14 0.54 -5.22
CA CYS A 31 -6.37 -0.58 -4.65
C CYS A 31 -6.74 -0.89 -3.19
N ASN A 32 -7.03 0.13 -2.38
CA ASN A 32 -7.52 -0.08 -1.01
C ASN A 32 -8.86 -0.84 -0.98
N MET A 33 -9.80 -0.47 -1.85
CA MET A 33 -11.11 -1.15 -1.94
C MET A 33 -10.98 -2.60 -2.42
N HIS A 34 -9.93 -2.91 -3.19
CA HIS A 34 -9.67 -4.25 -3.73
C HIS A 34 -8.78 -5.13 -2.84
N GLY A 35 -8.48 -4.70 -1.61
CA GLY A 35 -7.79 -5.54 -0.62
C GLY A 35 -6.26 -5.37 -0.56
N ALA A 36 -5.74 -4.19 -0.90
CA ALA A 36 -4.36 -3.85 -0.57
C ALA A 36 -4.20 -3.67 0.95
N ASP A 37 -3.38 -4.52 1.59
CA ASP A 37 -3.16 -4.54 3.04
C ASP A 37 -2.26 -3.39 3.51
N MET A 38 -1.37 -2.93 2.64
CA MET A 38 -0.49 -1.79 2.89
C MET A 38 -0.23 -1.04 1.57
N MET A 39 -0.18 0.29 1.63
CA MET A 39 0.10 1.13 0.47
C MET A 39 1.11 2.19 0.85
N TYR A 40 2.04 2.47 -0.06
CA TYR A 40 2.98 3.57 0.06
C TYR A 40 2.54 4.77 -0.77
N TYR A 41 2.96 5.96 -0.34
CA TYR A 41 2.78 7.20 -1.10
C TYR A 41 4.02 7.45 -1.95
N GLU A 42 3.85 8.19 -3.03
CA GLU A 42 4.98 8.75 -3.79
C GLU A 42 5.81 9.69 -2.91
N PHE A 43 7.08 9.89 -3.29
CA PHE A 43 7.96 10.79 -2.58
C PHE A 43 7.48 12.23 -2.78
N ILE A 44 7.17 12.93 -1.68
CA ILE A 44 6.83 14.35 -1.72
C ILE A 44 8.15 15.12 -1.61
N PHE A 45 8.49 15.89 -2.64
CA PHE A 45 9.61 16.84 -2.60
C PHE A 45 9.25 18.11 -1.82
#